data_AF-A0A2M8L0B3-F1
#
_entry.id   AF-A0A2M8L0B3-F1
#
_cell.length_a   1.000
_cell.length_b   1.000
_cell.length_c   1.000
_cell.angle_alpha   90.00
_cell.angle_beta   90.00
_cell.angle_gamma   90.00
#
_symmetry.space_group_name_H-M   'P 1'
#
loop_
_entity.id
_entity.type
_entity.pdbx_description
1 polymer ?
#
loop_
_entity_poly.entity_id
_entity_poly.type
_entity_poly.pdbx_seq_one_letter_code
_entity_poly.pdbx_strand_id
1 'polypeptide(L)'
;MRHDLHAEKILWRLHRSLQVGSYRHGKYRTFKVYDPKQRDVSAAPFTDRIVHHALVRQIEPLFERIFIFDSYACRHGKGTHAAVLQLQHFLRSAHDKYGEFYVLRVDIRKSFASIDHAILLKLLGRQIRDSRTLALCEQIIGSYREPVAPEHALDGNQMSLGLEPLSLSLSLSLSVRCPKVAGRAC
;
A
#
# COMPACT_ATOMS: atom_id res chain seq x y z
N MET A 1 0.08 -26.21 13.41
CA MET A 1 -0.94 -25.83 14.42
C MET A 1 -0.34 -25.91 15.82
N ARG A 2 0.34 -24.85 16.28
CA ARG A 2 0.96 -24.77 17.63
C ARG A 2 0.87 -23.35 18.21
N HIS A 3 -0.13 -22.56 17.78
CA HIS A 3 -0.23 -21.12 18.09
C HIS A 3 -1.42 -20.75 19.00
N ASP A 4 -2.34 -21.67 19.31
CA ASP A 4 -3.67 -21.29 19.81
C ASP A 4 -3.73 -20.91 21.30
N LEU A 5 -2.90 -21.50 22.17
CA LEU A 5 -2.95 -21.25 23.62
C LEU A 5 -2.40 -19.89 24.08
N HIS A 6 -1.72 -19.15 23.19
CA HIS A 6 -1.14 -17.83 23.52
C HIS A 6 -1.79 -16.67 22.75
N ALA A 7 -2.65 -16.96 21.78
CA ALA A 7 -3.28 -15.95 20.93
C ALA A 7 -4.13 -14.97 21.74
N GLU A 8 -4.98 -15.47 22.64
CA GLU A 8 -5.82 -14.63 23.50
C GLU A 8 -5.01 -13.68 24.37
N LYS A 9 -3.94 -14.18 25.01
CA LYS A 9 -3.05 -13.36 25.86
C LYS A 9 -2.36 -12.26 25.05
N ILE A 10 -1.94 -12.56 23.82
CA ILE A 10 -1.33 -11.60 22.90
C ILE A 10 -2.36 -10.52 22.51
N LEU A 11 -3.58 -10.93 22.13
CA LEU A 11 -4.65 -10.02 21.77
C LEU A 11 -5.03 -9.09 22.93
N TRP A 12 -5.19 -9.64 24.14
CA TRP A 12 -5.48 -8.85 25.33
C TRP A 12 -4.38 -7.84 25.66
N ARG A 13 -3.10 -8.23 25.54
CA ARG A 13 -1.97 -7.29 25.71
C ARG A 13 -1.97 -6.19 24.66
N LEU A 14 -2.17 -6.54 23.38
CA LEU A 14 -2.21 -5.58 22.29
C LEU A 14 -3.39 -4.61 22.43
N HIS A 15 -4.56 -5.12 22.82
CA HIS A 15 -5.73 -4.30 23.07
C HIS A 15 -5.46 -3.25 24.15
N ARG A 16 -4.90 -3.68 25.30
CA ARG A 16 -4.55 -2.76 26.40
C ARG A 16 -3.48 -1.75 25.99
N SER A 17 -2.45 -2.17 25.26
CA SER A 17 -1.38 -1.26 24.84
C SER A 17 -1.87 -0.23 23.82
N LEU A 18 -2.76 -0.61 22.91
CA LEU A 18 -3.40 0.31 21.97
C LEU A 18 -4.35 1.30 22.69
N GLN A 19 -5.12 0.83 23.67
CA GLN A 19 -6.01 1.70 24.45
C GLN A 19 -5.26 2.77 25.25
N VAL A 20 -4.13 2.40 25.85
CA VAL A 20 -3.29 3.32 26.64
C VAL A 20 -2.33 4.13 25.74
N GLY A 21 -2.21 3.79 24.46
CA GLY A 21 -1.28 4.46 23.53
C GLY A 21 0.19 4.11 23.76
N SER A 22 0.48 2.99 24.44
CA SER A 22 1.85 2.52 24.74
C SER A 22 2.38 1.51 23.73
N TYR A 23 1.60 1.16 22.71
CA TYR A 23 2.03 0.29 21.63
C TYR A 23 3.26 0.85 20.91
N ARG A 24 4.28 0.01 20.71
CA ARG A 24 5.47 0.32 19.91
C ARG A 24 5.69 -0.76 18.86
N HIS A 25 5.91 -0.34 17.61
CA HIS A 25 6.21 -1.27 16.51
C HIS A 25 7.57 -1.93 16.77
N GLY A 26 7.65 -3.25 16.57
CA GLY A 26 8.86 -4.06 16.69
C GLY A 26 9.84 -3.84 15.52
N LYS A 27 10.98 -4.54 15.55
CA LYS A 27 11.96 -4.43 14.45
C LYS A 27 11.55 -5.31 13.27
N TYR A 28 11.72 -4.80 12.06
CA TYR A 28 11.54 -5.58 10.84
C TYR A 28 12.64 -6.64 10.71
N ARG A 29 12.27 -7.80 10.19
CA ARG A 29 13.20 -8.85 9.77
C ARG A 29 13.34 -8.82 8.25
N THR A 30 14.52 -8.43 7.77
CA THR A 30 14.81 -8.41 6.32
C THR A 30 15.43 -9.72 5.88
N PHE A 31 14.93 -10.29 4.79
CA PHE A 31 15.49 -11.48 4.14
C PHE A 31 15.32 -11.37 2.62
N LYS A 32 16.18 -12.08 1.90
CA LYS A 32 16.18 -12.09 0.43
C LYS A 32 15.33 -13.24 -0.07
N VAL A 33 14.41 -12.96 -0.98
CA VAL A 33 13.60 -13.97 -1.66
C VAL A 33 13.90 -13.90 -3.15
N TYR A 34 14.01 -15.07 -3.79
CA TYR A 34 14.18 -15.19 -5.22
C TYR A 34 12.89 -15.71 -5.84
N ASP A 35 12.22 -14.88 -6.65
CA ASP A 35 11.05 -15.29 -7.43
C ASP A 35 10.75 -14.22 -8.50
N PRO A 36 10.66 -14.54 -9.79
CA PRO A 36 11.79 -14.75 -10.74
C PRO A 36 12.98 -13.79 -10.66
N LYS A 37 12.97 -12.78 -9.78
CA LYS A 37 14.05 -11.84 -9.51
C LYS A 37 14.32 -11.75 -8.01
N GLN A 38 15.56 -11.45 -7.60
CA GLN A 38 15.89 -11.20 -6.20
C GLN A 38 15.17 -9.96 -5.67
N ARG A 39 14.51 -10.10 -4.51
CA ARG A 39 13.77 -9.05 -3.82
C ARG A 39 14.16 -9.05 -2.34
N ASP A 40 14.38 -7.86 -1.78
CA ASP A 40 14.57 -7.70 -0.35
C ASP A 40 13.20 -7.54 0.31
N VAL A 41 12.83 -8.50 1.16
CA VAL A 41 11.54 -8.54 1.85
C VAL A 41 11.76 -8.19 3.31
N SER A 42 11.07 -7.16 3.80
CA SER A 42 11.08 -6.77 5.21
C SER A 42 9.78 -7.21 5.86
N ALA A 43 9.83 -8.30 6.63
CA ALA A 43 8.66 -8.80 7.35
C ALA A 43 8.54 -8.17 8.74
N ALA A 44 7.35 -7.66 9.05
CA ALA A 44 6.99 -7.23 10.40
C ALA A 44 6.76 -8.44 11.33
N PRO A 45 7.00 -8.31 12.64
CA PRO A 45 6.70 -9.37 13.57
C PRO A 45 5.19 -9.67 13.60
N PHE A 46 4.83 -10.88 14.02
CA PHE A 46 3.44 -11.36 13.98
C PHE A 46 2.47 -10.45 14.74
N THR A 47 2.87 -9.93 15.90
CA THR A 47 2.05 -9.01 16.71
C THR A 47 1.67 -7.75 15.95
N ASP A 48 2.61 -7.20 15.20
CA ASP A 48 2.44 -5.92 14.52
C ASP A 48 1.59 -6.12 13.26
N ARG A 49 1.72 -7.28 12.59
CA ARG A 49 0.82 -7.67 11.51
C ARG A 49 -0.65 -7.69 11.95
N ILE A 50 -0.95 -8.19 13.15
CA ILE A 50 -2.32 -8.15 13.70
C ILE A 50 -2.80 -6.70 13.79
N VAL A 51 -1.97 -5.79 14.30
CA VAL A 51 -2.31 -4.36 14.41
C VAL A 51 -2.49 -3.73 13.03
N HIS A 52 -1.63 -4.06 12.06
CA HIS A 52 -1.75 -3.57 10.68
C HIS A 52 -3.05 -4.03 10.03
N HIS A 53 -3.40 -5.31 10.17
CA HIS A 53 -4.68 -5.84 9.68
C HIS A 53 -5.88 -5.15 10.32
N ALA A 54 -5.86 -4.95 11.64
CA ALA A 54 -6.93 -4.25 12.35
C ALA A 54 -7.07 -2.80 11.90
N LEU A 55 -5.94 -2.10 11.72
CA LEU A 55 -5.88 -0.72 11.26
C LEU A 55 -6.42 -0.58 9.84
N VAL A 56 -5.94 -1.40 8.90
CA VAL A 56 -6.37 -1.38 7.50
C VAL A 56 -7.87 -1.64 7.39
N ARG A 57 -8.40 -2.60 8.15
CA ARG A 57 -9.85 -2.90 8.13
C ARG A 57 -10.72 -1.70 8.50
N GLN A 58 -10.23 -0.81 9.37
CA GLN A 58 -10.97 0.40 9.75
C GLN A 58 -10.79 1.54 8.75
N ILE A 59 -9.61 1.64 8.14
CA ILE A 59 -9.25 2.73 7.25
C ILE A 59 -9.74 2.49 5.81
N GLU A 60 -9.70 1.24 5.34
CA GLU A 60 -10.04 0.84 3.96
C GLU A 60 -11.38 1.43 3.46
N PRO A 61 -12.50 1.39 4.21
CA PRO A 61 -13.78 1.94 3.74
C PRO A 61 -13.76 3.46 3.50
N LEU A 62 -12.87 4.21 4.17
CA LEU A 62 -12.73 5.65 3.97
C LEU A 62 -12.06 5.95 2.64
N PHE A 63 -11.04 5.15 2.29
CA PHE A 63 -10.25 5.34 1.08
C PHE A 63 -10.92 4.79 -0.16
N GLU A 64 -11.70 3.71 -0.02
CA GLU A 64 -12.46 3.12 -1.13
C GLU A 64 -13.43 4.12 -1.78
N ARG A 65 -13.93 5.09 -1.02
CA ARG A 65 -14.81 6.18 -1.51
C ARG A 65 -14.10 7.23 -2.36
N ILE A 66 -12.76 7.29 -2.29
CA ILE A 66 -11.95 8.36 -2.89
C ILE A 66 -11.17 7.82 -4.09
N PHE A 67 -10.95 6.51 -4.15
CA PHE A 67 -10.20 5.89 -5.22
C PHE A 67 -10.89 6.02 -6.57
N ILE A 68 -10.07 6.19 -7.61
CA ILE A 68 -10.53 6.15 -9.00
C ILE A 68 -11.09 4.75 -9.29
N PHE A 69 -12.18 4.70 -10.04
CA PHE A 69 -12.84 3.45 -10.40
C PHE A 69 -11.92 2.46 -11.14
N ASP A 70 -11.01 3.00 -11.99
CA ASP A 70 -10.04 2.25 -12.80
C ASP A 70 -8.77 1.82 -12.04
N SER A 71 -8.71 2.02 -10.73
CA SER A 71 -7.67 1.42 -9.90
C SER A 71 -8.09 -0.01 -9.52
N TYR A 72 -7.36 -1.01 -10.01
CA TYR A 72 -7.73 -2.43 -9.83
C TYR A 72 -6.85 -3.19 -8.83
N ALA A 73 -5.75 -2.58 -8.36
CA ALA A 73 -4.78 -3.23 -7.49
C ALA A 73 -5.26 -3.27 -6.03
N CYS A 74 -5.12 -4.42 -5.37
CA CYS A 74 -5.31 -4.61 -3.92
C CYS A 74 -6.64 -4.05 -3.37
N ARG A 75 -7.74 -4.21 -4.10
CA ARG A 75 -9.09 -3.75 -3.72
C ARG A 75 -10.09 -4.89 -3.72
N HIS A 76 -11.04 -4.86 -2.80
CA HIS A 76 -12.08 -5.87 -2.72
C HIS A 76 -12.97 -5.86 -3.98
N GLY A 77 -13.20 -7.03 -4.58
CA GLY A 77 -14.01 -7.16 -5.81
C GLY A 77 -13.35 -6.61 -7.09
N LYS A 78 -12.10 -6.15 -7.00
CA LYS A 78 -11.26 -5.73 -8.13
C LYS A 78 -10.05 -6.67 -8.20
N GLY A 79 -9.50 -6.87 -9.39
CA GLY A 79 -8.38 -7.78 -9.59
C GLY A 79 -7.93 -7.83 -11.03
N THR A 80 -6.97 -8.70 -11.33
CA THR A 80 -6.34 -8.79 -12.66
C THR A 80 -7.36 -9.04 -13.76
N HIS A 81 -8.30 -9.96 -13.55
CA HIS A 81 -9.34 -10.25 -14.54
C HIS A 81 -10.23 -9.03 -14.82
N ALA A 82 -10.69 -8.33 -13.78
CA ALA A 82 -11.50 -7.12 -13.94
C ALA A 82 -10.73 -6.01 -14.67
N ALA A 83 -9.43 -5.85 -14.36
CA ALA A 83 -8.56 -4.88 -15.03
C ALA A 83 -8.41 -5.18 -16.53
N VAL A 84 -8.21 -6.45 -16.89
CA VAL A 84 -8.07 -6.89 -18.29
C VAL A 84 -9.38 -6.68 -19.05
N LEU A 85 -10.53 -7.01 -18.46
CA LEU A 85 -11.83 -6.78 -19.09
C LEU A 85 -12.10 -5.30 -19.35
N GLN A 86 -11.78 -4.43 -18.38
CA GLN A 86 -11.90 -2.99 -18.57
C GLN A 86 -10.96 -2.48 -19.67
N LEU A 87 -9.70 -2.93 -19.66
CA LEU A 87 -8.73 -2.56 -20.69
C LEU A 87 -9.21 -2.96 -22.09
N GLN A 88 -9.72 -4.18 -22.25
CA GLN A 88 -10.29 -4.65 -23.51
C GLN A 88 -11.47 -3.78 -23.97
N HIS A 89 -12.32 -3.34 -23.05
CA HIS A 89 -13.41 -2.42 -23.37
C HIS A 89 -12.86 -1.08 -23.88
N PHE A 90 -11.89 -0.48 -23.19
CA PHE A 90 -11.28 0.77 -23.65
C PHE A 90 -10.58 0.65 -25.00
N LEU A 91 -9.89 -0.47 -25.26
CA LEU A 91 -9.24 -0.72 -26.55
C LEU A 91 -10.26 -0.83 -27.69
N ARG A 92 -11.38 -1.53 -27.48
CA ARG A 92 -12.46 -1.61 -28.48
C ARG A 92 -13.07 -0.24 -28.76
N SER A 93 -13.43 0.50 -27.71
CA SER A 93 -14.01 1.83 -27.87
C SER A 93 -13.05 2.83 -28.53
N ALA A 94 -11.74 2.73 -28.26
CA ALA A 94 -10.73 3.54 -28.92
C ALA A 94 -10.59 3.18 -30.41
N HIS A 95 -10.59 1.88 -30.74
CA HIS A 95 -10.58 1.41 -32.11
C HIS A 95 -11.81 1.93 -32.88
N ASP A 96 -13.01 1.80 -32.31
CA ASP A 96 -14.25 2.22 -32.98
C ASP A 96 -14.29 3.74 -33.23
N LYS A 97 -13.69 4.53 -32.32
CA LYS A 97 -13.74 6.00 -32.37
C LYS A 97 -12.63 6.62 -33.20
N TYR A 98 -11.44 6.04 -33.21
CA TYR A 98 -10.23 6.66 -33.79
C TYR A 98 -9.56 5.80 -34.87
N GLY A 99 -9.94 4.53 -35.03
CA GLY A 99 -9.27 3.59 -35.92
C GLY A 99 -7.90 3.20 -35.39
N GLU A 100 -6.85 3.90 -35.83
CA GLU A 100 -5.49 3.70 -35.34
C GLU A 100 -5.26 4.51 -34.05
N PHE A 101 -4.70 3.85 -33.03
CA PHE A 101 -4.42 4.48 -31.75
C PHE A 101 -3.10 3.95 -31.15
N TYR A 102 -2.52 4.73 -30.25
CA TYR A 102 -1.31 4.38 -29.53
C TYR A 102 -1.61 4.13 -28.05
N VAL A 103 -0.85 3.20 -27.45
CA VAL A 103 -0.95 2.87 -26.02
C VAL A 103 0.34 3.26 -25.32
N LEU A 104 0.25 4.12 -24.31
CA LEU A 104 1.37 4.49 -23.46
C LEU A 104 1.45 3.52 -22.27
N ARG A 105 2.51 2.73 -22.21
CA ARG A 105 2.83 1.90 -21.04
C ARG A 105 3.82 2.64 -20.15
N VAL A 106 3.42 2.95 -18.92
CA VAL A 106 4.27 3.59 -17.90
C VAL A 106 4.43 2.65 -16.72
N ASP A 107 5.66 2.55 -16.19
CA ASP A 107 5.95 1.82 -14.95
C ASP A 107 6.86 2.68 -14.04
N ILE A 108 6.55 2.70 -12.75
CA ILE A 108 7.26 3.52 -11.76
C ILE A 108 8.27 2.63 -11.04
N ARG A 109 9.56 2.94 -11.19
CA ARG A 109 10.63 2.23 -10.48
C ARG A 109 10.53 2.51 -8.98
N LYS A 110 10.67 1.47 -8.16
CA LYS A 110 10.81 1.59 -6.69
C LYS A 110 9.72 2.48 -6.07
N SER A 111 8.48 2.29 -6.50
CA SER A 111 7.36 3.16 -6.09
C SER A 111 7.18 3.22 -4.58
N PHE A 112 7.35 2.13 -3.81
CA PHE A 112 7.18 2.13 -2.35
C PHE A 112 8.33 2.80 -1.60
N ALA A 113 9.56 2.49 -2.02
CA ALA A 113 10.80 3.06 -1.51
C ALA A 113 10.87 4.59 -1.67
N SER A 114 10.30 5.10 -2.76
CA SER A 114 10.41 6.53 -3.13
C SER A 114 9.30 7.41 -2.55
N ILE A 115 8.43 6.88 -1.68
CA ILE A 115 7.32 7.66 -1.11
C ILE A 115 7.85 8.55 0.00
N ASP A 116 7.62 9.85 -0.12
CA ASP A 116 7.85 10.80 0.95
C ASP A 116 6.83 10.58 2.09
N HIS A 117 7.35 10.22 3.27
CA HIS A 117 6.54 9.95 4.46
C HIS A 117 5.77 11.19 4.94
N ALA A 118 6.31 12.40 4.81
CA ALA A 118 5.64 13.62 5.23
C ALA A 118 4.45 13.93 4.31
N ILE A 119 4.61 13.74 2.99
CA ILE A 119 3.50 13.88 2.04
C ILE A 119 2.42 12.83 2.31
N LEU A 120 2.81 11.57 2.53
CA LEU A 120 1.88 10.48 2.84
C LEU A 120 1.07 10.78 4.11
N LEU A 121 1.72 11.21 5.19
CA LEU A 121 1.06 11.55 6.46
C LEU A 121 0.12 12.75 6.32
N LYS A 122 0.50 13.75 5.52
CA LYS A 122 -0.38 14.89 5.21
C LYS A 122 -1.64 14.46 4.45
N LEU A 123 -1.52 13.50 3.54
CA LEU A 123 -2.66 12.97 2.79
C LEU A 123 -3.55 12.08 3.65
N LEU A 124 -2.96 11.28 4.56
CA LEU A 124 -3.67 10.52 5.57
C LEU A 124 -4.49 11.42 6.50
N GLY A 125 -3.89 12.48 7.03
CA GLY A 125 -4.55 13.44 7.93
C GLY A 125 -5.70 14.22 7.29
N ARG A 126 -5.82 14.25 5.96
CA ARG A 126 -7.00 14.81 5.27
C ARG A 126 -8.22 13.92 5.37
N GLN A 127 -8.04 12.60 5.54
CA GLN A 127 -9.15 11.63 5.58
C GLN A 127 -9.41 11.11 6.99
N ILE A 128 -8.35 10.90 7.78
CA ILE A 128 -8.44 10.39 9.15
C ILE A 128 -8.52 11.58 10.10
N ARG A 129 -9.67 11.74 10.75
CA ARG A 129 -9.89 12.81 11.75
C ARG A 129 -9.44 12.44 13.17
N ASP A 130 -9.37 11.15 13.47
CA ASP A 130 -8.95 10.68 14.79
C ASP A 130 -7.43 10.78 14.96
N SER A 131 -7.01 11.58 15.94
CA SER A 131 -5.59 11.82 16.22
C SER A 131 -4.86 10.58 16.74
N ARG A 132 -5.55 9.68 17.44
CA ARG A 132 -4.96 8.42 17.93
C ARG A 132 -4.62 7.47 16.80
N THR A 133 -5.55 7.31 15.86
CA THR A 133 -5.34 6.52 14.64
C THR A 133 -4.23 7.11 13.79
N LEU A 134 -4.19 8.43 13.63
CA LEU A 134 -3.13 9.09 12.85
C LEU A 134 -1.75 8.92 13.50
N ALA A 135 -1.64 9.06 14.82
CA ALA A 135 -0.39 8.82 15.55
C ALA A 135 0.09 7.37 15.42
N LEU A 136 -0.84 6.40 15.41
CA LEU A 136 -0.52 5.00 15.15
C LEU A 136 0.02 4.79 13.72
N CYS A 137 -0.59 5.43 12.71
CA CYS A 137 -0.10 5.42 11.34
C CYS A 137 1.31 6.02 11.25
N GLU A 138 1.55 7.18 11.89
CA GLU A 138 2.85 7.84 11.93
C GLU A 138 3.92 6.95 12.55
N GLN A 139 3.60 6.26 13.65
CA GLN A 139 4.52 5.33 14.28
C GLN A 139 4.88 4.13 13.39
N ILE A 140 3.90 3.56 12.66
CA ILE A 140 4.12 2.43 11.76
C ILE A 140 4.92 2.85 10.52
N ILE A 141 4.59 4.00 9.94
CA ILE A 141 5.31 4.52 8.76
C ILE A 141 6.73 4.92 9.14
N GLY A 142 6.91 5.56 10.29
CA GLY A 142 8.21 5.97 10.81
C GLY A 142 9.08 4.81 11.32
N SER A 143 8.51 3.64 11.63
CA SER A 143 9.29 2.47 12.04
C SER A 143 10.00 1.80 10.86
N TYR A 144 9.52 2.01 9.64
CA TYR A 144 10.16 1.52 8.44
C TYR A 144 11.38 2.37 8.08
N ARG A 145 12.51 1.71 7.91
CA ARG A 145 13.72 2.28 7.32
C ARG A 145 14.16 1.37 6.19
N GLU A 146 14.52 1.97 5.06
CA GLU A 146 15.10 1.21 3.98
C GLU A 146 16.39 0.53 4.46
N PRO A 147 16.59 -0.75 4.12
CA PRO A 147 17.91 -1.36 4.26
C PRO A 147 18.89 -0.56 3.40
N VAL A 148 19.91 0.03 4.02
CA VAL A 148 21.01 0.68 3.28
C VAL A 148 21.70 -0.40 2.45
N ALA A 149 21.58 -0.31 1.12
CA ALA A 149 22.32 -1.19 0.24
C ALA A 149 23.83 -0.87 0.36
N PRO A 150 24.72 -1.87 0.47
CA PRO A 150 26.16 -1.61 0.39
C PRO A 150 26.50 -0.97 -0.96
N GLU A 151 27.36 0.04 -0.96
CA GLU A 151 27.65 1.00 -2.05
C GLU A 151 28.15 0.39 -3.39
N HIS A 152 28.23 -0.94 -3.53
CA HIS A 152 28.79 -1.61 -4.72
C HIS A 152 27.90 -2.72 -5.28
N ALA A 153 26.62 -2.42 -5.56
CA ALA A 153 25.77 -3.30 -6.36
C ALA A 153 25.08 -2.49 -7.47
N LEU A 154 25.82 -2.25 -8.55
CA LEU A 154 25.37 -1.50 -9.74
C LEU A 154 24.51 -2.32 -10.71
N ASP A 155 23.99 -3.47 -10.33
CA ASP A 155 23.12 -4.26 -11.22
C ASP A 155 21.84 -4.70 -10.54
N GLY A 156 20.74 -4.13 -11.02
CA GLY A 156 19.40 -4.68 -10.86
C GLY A 156 18.49 -3.87 -9.94
N ASN A 157 17.41 -3.32 -10.52
CA ASN A 157 16.21 -2.81 -9.84
C ASN A 157 15.86 -3.63 -8.57
N GLN A 158 16.32 -3.20 -7.40
CA GLN A 158 15.94 -3.75 -6.09
C GLN A 158 14.61 -3.13 -5.68
N MET A 159 13.55 -3.94 -5.63
CA MET A 159 12.28 -3.55 -5.01
C MET A 159 12.34 -4.02 -3.55
N SER A 160 12.45 -3.07 -2.62
CA SER A 160 12.26 -3.29 -1.19
C SER A 160 10.75 -3.38 -0.93
N LEU A 161 10.25 -4.57 -0.59
CA LEU A 161 8.88 -4.72 -0.10
C LEU A 161 8.91 -4.45 1.41
N GLY A 162 8.74 -3.18 1.75
CA GLY A 162 8.70 -2.68 3.12
C GLY A 162 7.34 -2.74 3.81
N LEU A 163 6.26 -2.99 3.06
CA LEU A 163 4.95 -3.10 3.63
C LEU A 163 4.23 -4.31 3.07
N GLU A 164 3.67 -5.11 3.98
CA GLU A 164 2.68 -6.12 3.69
C GLU A 164 1.63 -5.56 2.70
N PRO A 165 1.12 -6.39 1.77
CA PRO A 165 0.29 -5.98 0.62
C PRO A 165 -1.03 -5.24 0.94
N LEU A 166 -1.30 -4.96 2.22
CA LEU A 166 -2.47 -4.25 2.73
C LEU A 166 -2.28 -2.73 2.87
N SER A 167 -1.05 -2.21 2.80
CA SER A 167 -0.80 -0.74 2.74
C SER A 167 -0.85 -0.18 1.32
N LEU A 168 -0.90 -1.07 0.34
CA LEU A 168 -0.62 -0.82 -1.07
C LEU A 168 -1.75 -0.07 -1.79
N SER A 169 -2.97 -0.05 -1.22
CA SER A 169 -4.09 0.70 -1.81
C SER A 169 -3.96 2.21 -1.56
N LEU A 170 -3.38 2.64 -0.43
CA LEU A 170 -3.37 4.06 -0.05
C LEU A 170 -2.37 4.90 -0.83
N SER A 171 -1.14 4.42 -1.03
CA SER A 171 -0.06 5.26 -1.58
C SER A 171 -0.14 5.42 -3.10
N LEU A 172 -0.58 4.39 -3.83
CA LEU A 172 -0.59 4.43 -5.30
C LEU A 172 -1.74 5.27 -5.87
N SER A 173 -2.87 5.32 -5.16
CA SER A 173 -4.08 5.99 -5.66
C SER A 173 -4.21 7.44 -5.21
N LEU A 174 -3.38 7.88 -4.25
CA LEU A 174 -3.35 9.28 -3.78
C LEU A 174 -2.56 10.21 -4.72
N SER A 175 -1.64 9.66 -5.53
CA SER A 175 -0.89 10.41 -6.55
C SER A 175 -1.67 10.60 -7.85
N VAL A 176 -2.61 9.71 -8.16
CA VAL A 176 -3.52 9.86 -9.30
C VAL A 176 -4.74 10.67 -8.88
N ARG A 177 -4.54 11.87 -8.33
CA ARG A 177 -5.60 12.88 -8.40
C ARG A 177 -5.33 13.66 -9.68
N CYS A 178 -5.83 13.16 -10.80
CA CYS A 178 -5.87 13.92 -12.03
C CYS A 178 -6.58 15.25 -11.70
N PRO A 179 -5.96 16.43 -11.92
CA PRO A 179 -6.63 17.70 -11.68
C PRO A 179 -7.94 17.67 -12.45
N LYS A 180 -9.06 18.02 -11.79
CA LYS A 180 -10.31 18.28 -12.50
C LYS A 180 -10.00 19.35 -13.54
N VAL A 181 -9.74 18.94 -14.77
CA VAL A 181 -9.73 19.84 -15.92
C VAL A 181 -11.18 20.26 -16.05
N ALA A 182 -11.47 21.46 -15.59
CA ALA A 182 -12.74 22.12 -15.80
C ALA A 182 -12.92 22.27 -17.32
N GLY A 183 -13.89 21.55 -17.87
CA GLY A 183 -14.50 21.87 -19.15
C GLY A 183 -14.32 20.83 -20.26
N ARG A 184 -15.49 20.37 -20.75
CA ARG A 184 -15.76 19.77 -22.07
C ARG A 184 -15.25 18.32 -22.23
N ALA A 185 -15.94 17.38 -22.85
CA ALA A 185 -17.30 17.23 -23.38
C ALA A 185 -17.49 15.72 -23.69
N CYS A 186 -18.74 15.26 -23.71
CA CYS A 186 -19.29 14.08 -24.39
C CYS A 186 -18.58 12.72 -24.27
#